data_AF-A0A534N4D2-F1
#
_entry.id   AF-A0A534N4D2-F1
#
_cell.length_a   1.000
_cell.length_b   1.000
_cell.length_c   1.000
_cell.angle_alpha   90.00
_cell.angle_beta   90.00
_cell.angle_gamma   90.00
#
_symmetry.space_group_name_H-M   'P 1'
#
loop_
_entity.id
_entity.type
_entity.pdbx_description
1 polymer ?
#
loop_
_entity_poly.entity_id
_entity_poly.type
_entity_poly.pdbx_seq_one_letter_code
_entity_poly.pdbx_strand_id
1 'polypeptide(L)'
;MEDEIVRAKKKNQVIYLVVLILATVGYFVSDKLLDYYLSFDPLQAKQNPELVVKELNEKYKVITILGAIMLSLVAFPFARIGVRTLRSSQFPPLGTTLLFDIKRRGGWYAKVTGILLLIFASTILAQAAIGFWFWP
;
A
#
# COMPACT_ATOMS: atom_id res chain seq x y z
N MET A 1 -3.12 16.88 30.43
CA MET A 1 -4.09 16.55 29.37
C MET A 1 -4.64 15.20 29.72
N GLU A 2 -5.93 15.09 30.02
CA GLU A 2 -6.57 13.80 30.25
C GLU A 2 -6.54 12.97 28.96
N ASP A 3 -6.20 11.69 29.09
CA ASP A 3 -6.17 10.74 27.98
C ASP A 3 -7.61 10.49 27.47
N GLU A 4 -8.03 11.23 26.44
CA GLU A 4 -9.32 11.03 25.80
C GLU A 4 -9.31 9.73 24.96
N ILE A 5 -10.25 8.82 25.20
CA ILE A 5 -10.46 7.64 24.35
C ILE A 5 -11.24 8.07 23.12
N VAL A 6 -10.59 8.05 21.95
CA VAL A 6 -11.27 8.31 20.68
C VAL A 6 -11.90 7.02 20.21
N ARG A 7 -13.24 6.97 20.21
CA ARG A 7 -14.00 5.77 19.82
C ARG A 7 -14.08 5.59 18.30
N ALA A 8 -13.93 4.35 17.85
CA ALA A 8 -14.19 3.96 16.48
C ALA A 8 -15.69 3.94 16.19
N LYS A 9 -16.10 4.44 15.02
CA LYS A 9 -17.50 4.33 14.58
C LYS A 9 -17.72 2.93 14.00
N LYS A 10 -18.79 2.23 14.40
CA LYS A 10 -19.18 0.91 13.83
C LYS A 10 -19.23 0.90 12.30
N LYS A 11 -19.66 2.00 11.68
CA LYS A 11 -19.66 2.17 10.22
C LYS A 11 -18.27 1.99 9.58
N ASN A 12 -17.21 2.43 10.27
CA ASN A 12 -15.84 2.32 9.77
C ASN A 12 -15.33 0.87 9.81
N GLN A 13 -15.76 0.10 10.80
CA GLN A 13 -15.42 -1.32 10.93
C GLN A 13 -16.05 -2.13 9.80
N VAL A 14 -17.30 -1.82 9.43
CA VAL A 14 -17.98 -2.44 8.27
C VAL A 14 -17.30 -2.07 6.96
N ILE A 15 -16.97 -0.79 6.74
CA ILE A 15 -16.23 -0.35 5.54
C ILE A 15 -14.88 -1.06 5.46
N TYR A 16 -14.17 -1.18 6.58
CA TYR A 16 -12.89 -1.89 6.61
C TYR A 16 -13.04 -3.38 6.29
N LEU A 17 -14.07 -4.04 6.81
CA LEU A 17 -14.36 -5.43 6.48
C LEU A 17 -14.61 -5.60 4.97
N VAL A 18 -15.39 -4.70 4.36
CA VAL A 18 -15.65 -4.70 2.92
C VAL A 18 -14.36 -4.46 2.14
N VAL A 19 -13.52 -3.51 2.56
CA VAL A 19 -12.21 -3.26 1.93
C VAL A 19 -11.29 -4.47 2.07
N LEU A 20 -11.30 -5.16 3.21
CA LEU A 20 -10.51 -6.37 3.43
C LEU A 20 -10.96 -7.48 2.47
N ILE A 21 -12.27 -7.72 2.35
CA ILE A 21 -12.83 -8.69 1.41
C ILE A 21 -12.45 -8.33 -0.03
N LEU A 22 -12.59 -7.06 -0.43
CA LEU A 22 -12.19 -6.59 -1.76
C LEU A 22 -10.70 -6.74 -2.00
N ALA A 23 -9.85 -6.49 -1.01
CA ALA A 23 -8.41 -6.67 -1.09
C ALA A 23 -8.05 -8.15 -1.24
N THR A 24 -8.72 -9.05 -0.50
CA THR A 24 -8.53 -10.51 -0.64
C THR A 24 -8.96 -10.99 -2.02
N VAL A 25 -10.12 -10.56 -2.52
CA VAL A 25 -10.57 -10.88 -3.88
C VAL A 25 -9.58 -10.32 -4.92
N GLY A 26 -9.14 -9.08 -4.74
CA GLY A 26 -8.14 -8.45 -5.60
C GLY A 26 -6.81 -9.21 -5.61
N TYR A 27 -6.38 -9.74 -4.47
CA TYR A 27 -5.19 -10.60 -4.37
C TYR A 27 -5.37 -11.88 -5.18
N PHE A 28 -6.47 -12.62 -5.00
CA PHE A 28 -6.73 -13.86 -5.76
C PHE A 28 -6.82 -13.62 -7.28
N VAL A 29 -7.46 -12.52 -7.68
CA VAL A 29 -7.55 -12.14 -9.10
C VAL A 29 -6.17 -11.78 -9.64
N SER A 30 -5.37 -11.02 -8.88
CA SER A 30 -4.01 -10.65 -9.28
C SER A 30 -3.09 -11.86 -9.35
N ASP A 31 -3.20 -12.81 -8.42
CA ASP A 31 -2.47 -14.08 -8.40
C ASP A 31 -2.78 -14.91 -9.64
N LYS A 32 -4.06 -15.06 -9.98
CA LYS A 32 -4.48 -15.76 -11.21
C LYS A 32 -4.08 -15.04 -12.50
N LEU A 33 -4.11 -13.71 -12.51
CA LEU A 33 -3.56 -12.92 -13.61
C LEU A 33 -2.05 -13.10 -13.70
N LEU A 34 -1.33 -13.14 -12.58
CA LEU A 34 0.11 -13.37 -12.55
C LEU A 34 0.44 -14.76 -13.10
N ASP A 35 -0.27 -15.81 -12.65
CA ASP A 35 -0.16 -17.16 -13.17
C ASP A 35 -0.40 -17.22 -14.68
N TYR A 36 -1.43 -16.53 -15.19
CA TYR A 36 -1.73 -16.46 -16.61
C TYR A 36 -0.68 -15.68 -17.41
N TYR A 37 -0.15 -14.59 -16.86
CA TYR A 37 0.88 -13.81 -17.53
C TYR A 37 2.25 -14.48 -17.48
N LEU A 38 2.55 -15.23 -16.41
CA LEU A 38 3.79 -15.98 -16.20
C LEU A 38 3.74 -17.42 -16.71
N SER A 39 2.58 -17.92 -17.15
CA SER A 39 2.48 -19.23 -17.80
C SER A 39 3.30 -19.21 -19.09
N PHE A 40 4.50 -19.75 -18.98
CA PHE A 40 5.49 -19.83 -20.04
C PHE A 40 5.16 -21.04 -20.90
N ASP A 41 5.04 -20.85 -22.21
CA ASP A 41 4.98 -21.97 -23.17
C ASP A 41 6.42 -22.32 -23.61
N PRO A 42 7.01 -23.41 -23.07
CA PRO A 42 8.38 -23.79 -23.40
C PRO A 42 8.57 -24.20 -24.87
N LEU A 43 7.50 -24.50 -25.61
CA LEU A 43 7.57 -24.78 -27.05
C LEU A 43 7.77 -23.50 -27.87
N GLN A 44 7.10 -22.40 -27.50
CA GLN A 44 7.28 -21.10 -28.17
C GLN A 44 8.69 -20.53 -27.94
N ALA A 45 9.23 -20.69 -26.72
CA ALA A 45 10.56 -20.21 -26.38
C ALA A 45 11.69 -20.93 -27.14
N LYS A 46 11.49 -22.20 -27.50
CA LYS A 46 12.43 -22.95 -28.36
C LYS A 46 12.38 -22.51 -29.82
N GLN A 47 11.25 -22.02 -30.29
CA GLN A 47 11.05 -21.62 -31.69
C GLN A 47 11.48 -20.18 -31.95
N ASN A 48 11.17 -19.24 -31.03
CA ASN A 48 11.50 -17.82 -31.17
C ASN A 48 11.84 -17.19 -29.81
N PRO A 49 13.08 -17.37 -29.31
CA PRO A 49 13.47 -16.90 -27.97
C PRO A 49 13.39 -15.38 -27.83
N GLU A 50 13.72 -14.61 -28.88
CA GLU A 50 13.68 -13.14 -28.84
C GLU A 50 12.25 -12.59 -28.65
N LEU A 51 11.28 -13.23 -29.29
CA LEU A 51 9.88 -12.81 -29.25
C LEU A 51 9.29 -13.09 -27.86
N VAL A 52 9.64 -14.22 -27.25
CA VAL A 52 9.23 -14.59 -25.89
C VAL A 52 9.87 -13.67 -24.84
N VAL A 53 11.14 -13.31 -24.99
CA VAL A 53 11.79 -12.32 -24.09
C VAL A 53 11.11 -10.96 -24.17
N LYS A 54 10.72 -10.53 -25.38
CA LYS A 54 10.00 -9.26 -25.57
C LYS A 54 8.62 -9.27 -24.90
N GLU A 55 7.84 -10.34 -25.09
CA GLU A 55 6.53 -10.48 -24.46
C GLU A 55 6.62 -10.55 -22.92
N LEU A 56 7.58 -11.31 -22.39
CA LEU A 56 7.82 -11.37 -20.95
C LEU A 56 8.19 -10.00 -20.38
N ASN A 57 9.04 -9.25 -21.10
CA ASN A 57 9.41 -7.90 -20.69
C ASN A 57 8.17 -6.98 -20.71
N GLU A 58 7.36 -6.98 -21.77
CA GLU A 58 6.11 -6.20 -21.81
C GLU A 58 5.13 -6.56 -20.68
N LYS A 59 4.96 -7.84 -20.37
CA LYS A 59 4.12 -8.29 -19.25
C LYS A 59 4.67 -7.82 -17.90
N TYR A 60 5.98 -7.94 -17.70
CA TYR A 60 6.65 -7.48 -16.47
C TYR A 60 6.49 -5.97 -16.26
N LYS A 61 6.54 -5.18 -17.34
CA LYS A 61 6.30 -3.73 -17.31
C LYS A 61 4.91 -3.39 -16.79
N VAL A 62 3.88 -4.06 -17.30
CA VAL A 62 2.48 -3.83 -16.88
C VAL A 62 2.30 -4.17 -15.39
N ILE A 63 2.85 -5.31 -14.94
CA ILE A 63 2.78 -5.75 -13.54
C ILE A 63 3.49 -4.74 -12.63
N THR A 64 4.67 -4.27 -13.03
CA THR A 64 5.46 -3.32 -12.25
C THR A 64 4.75 -1.96 -12.12
N ILE A 65 4.14 -1.46 -13.20
CA ILE A 65 3.34 -0.22 -13.16
C ILE A 65 2.15 -0.38 -12.21
N LEU A 66 1.38 -1.47 -12.35
CA LEU A 66 0.21 -1.73 -11.50
C LEU A 66 0.62 -1.84 -10.02
N GLY A 67 1.70 -2.56 -9.73
CA GLY A 67 2.25 -2.66 -8.38
C GLY A 67 2.66 -1.31 -7.81
N ALA A 68 3.36 -0.48 -8.59
CA ALA A 68 3.79 0.85 -8.16
C ALA A 68 2.62 1.79 -7.88
N ILE A 69 1.55 1.74 -8.68
CA ILE A 69 0.31 2.51 -8.44
C ILE A 69 -0.33 2.07 -7.13
N MET A 70 -0.46 0.76 -6.89
CA MET A 70 -1.05 0.22 -5.66
C MET A 70 -0.23 0.61 -4.42
N LEU A 71 1.09 0.48 -4.47
CA LEU A 71 1.98 0.91 -3.39
C LEU A 71 1.85 2.42 -3.13
N SER A 72 1.74 3.24 -4.18
CA SER A 72 1.55 4.70 -4.03
C SER A 72 0.22 5.06 -3.37
N LEU A 73 -0.86 4.37 -3.75
CA LEU A 73 -2.18 4.54 -3.15
C LEU A 73 -2.18 4.15 -1.65
N VAL A 74 -1.39 3.14 -1.28
CA VAL A 74 -1.21 2.73 0.13
C VAL A 74 -0.35 3.72 0.91
N ALA A 75 0.72 4.24 0.31
CA ALA A 75 1.63 5.19 0.97
C ALA A 75 0.94 6.52 1.34
N PHE A 76 0.03 7.00 0.48
CA PHE A 76 -0.59 8.32 0.64
C PHE A 76 -1.38 8.50 1.96
N PRO A 77 -2.26 7.57 2.39
CA PRO A 77 -2.89 7.60 3.71
C PRO A 77 -1.90 7.71 4.87
N PHE A 78 -0.82 6.92 4.85
CA PHE A 78 0.19 6.94 5.93
C PHE A 78 0.94 8.27 5.97
N ALA A 79 1.35 8.80 4.81
CA ALA A 79 1.97 10.12 4.73
C ALA A 79 1.02 11.21 5.24
N ARG A 80 -0.24 11.20 4.81
CA ARG A 80 -1.26 12.17 5.24
C ARG A 80 -1.52 12.12 6.75
N ILE A 81 -1.64 10.92 7.32
CA ILE A 81 -1.83 10.74 8.77
C ILE A 81 -0.56 11.19 9.51
N GLY A 82 0.63 10.83 9.03
CA GLY A 82 1.91 11.26 9.60
C GLY A 82 2.05 12.78 9.67
N VAL A 83 1.82 13.49 8.55
CA VAL A 83 1.84 14.96 8.51
C VAL A 83 0.82 15.57 9.47
N ARG A 84 -0.41 15.05 9.49
CA ARG A 84 -1.46 15.55 10.41
C ARG A 84 -1.12 15.31 11.87
N THR A 85 -0.50 14.17 12.19
CA THR A 85 -0.04 13.83 13.54
C THR A 85 1.04 14.81 14.00
N LEU A 86 2.02 15.11 13.15
CA LEU A 86 3.06 16.09 13.44
C LEU A 86 2.51 17.51 13.61
N ARG A 87 1.57 17.93 12.75
CA ARG A 87 0.93 19.26 12.84
C ARG A 87 0.06 19.42 14.08
N SER A 88 -0.72 18.41 14.44
CA SER A 88 -1.62 18.46 15.59
C SER A 88 -0.94 18.10 16.92
N SER A 89 0.30 17.58 16.88
CA SER A 89 1.03 17.06 18.05
C SER A 89 0.23 16.03 18.86
N GLN A 90 -0.68 15.32 18.20
CA GLN A 90 -1.58 14.33 18.79
C GLN A 90 -1.76 13.14 17.85
N PHE A 91 -1.72 11.93 18.42
CA PHE A 91 -2.05 10.70 17.73
C PHE A 91 -3.20 9.99 18.45
N PRO A 92 -4.28 9.60 17.75
CA PRO A 92 -4.56 9.88 16.35
C PRO A 92 -4.95 11.35 16.10
N PRO A 93 -4.64 11.91 14.91
CA PRO A 93 -4.98 13.29 14.60
C PRO A 93 -6.51 13.51 14.55
N LEU A 94 -6.96 14.74 14.79
CA LEU A 94 -8.37 15.11 14.71
C LEU A 94 -8.97 14.82 13.33
N GLY A 95 -10.21 14.33 13.31
CA GLY A 95 -10.93 13.98 12.08
C GLY A 95 -10.44 12.71 11.39
N THR A 96 -9.61 11.89 12.06
CA THR A 96 -9.18 10.60 11.51
C THR A 96 -10.20 9.50 11.83
N THR A 97 -10.56 8.75 10.81
CA THR A 97 -11.47 7.61 10.90
C THR A 97 -10.74 6.44 11.56
N LEU A 98 -11.14 6.04 12.76
CA LEU A 98 -10.53 4.93 13.49
C LEU A 98 -11.28 3.61 13.27
N LEU A 99 -10.51 2.51 13.28
CA LEU A 99 -11.00 1.14 13.21
C LEU A 99 -11.22 0.52 14.59
N PHE A 100 -10.37 0.91 15.54
CA PHE A 100 -10.40 0.48 16.94
C PHE A 100 -10.36 1.72 17.84
N ASP A 101 -10.83 1.55 19.07
CA ASP A 101 -10.74 2.61 20.08
C ASP A 101 -9.26 2.82 20.43
N ILE A 102 -8.78 4.06 20.31
CA ILE A 102 -7.37 4.41 20.57
C ILE A 102 -7.34 5.57 21.56
N LYS A 103 -6.51 5.43 22.59
CA LYS A 103 -6.20 6.54 23.50
C LYS A 103 -5.45 7.62 22.74
N ARG A 104 -5.97 8.85 22.77
CA ARG A 104 -5.28 10.00 22.19
C ARG A 104 -4.05 10.32 23.04
N ARG A 105 -2.88 10.27 22.42
CA ARG A 105 -1.58 10.58 23.04
C ARG A 105 -0.96 11.79 22.35
N GLY A 106 -0.54 12.76 23.16
CA GLY A 106 0.13 13.97 22.70
C GLY A 106 1.65 13.94 22.88
N GLY A 107 2.28 15.08 22.60
CA GLY A 107 3.68 15.34 22.97
C GLY A 107 4.69 14.48 22.21
N TRP A 108 5.69 13.93 22.92
CA TRP A 108 6.78 13.16 22.33
C TRP A 108 6.28 11.92 21.57
N TYR A 109 5.30 11.21 22.13
CA TYR A 109 4.73 10.02 21.50
C TYR A 109 4.15 10.34 20.12
N ALA A 110 3.35 11.41 20.00
CA ALA A 110 2.78 11.83 18.72
C ALA A 110 3.86 12.21 17.69
N LYS A 111 4.95 12.86 18.12
CA LYS A 111 6.07 13.20 17.25
C LYS A 111 6.73 11.95 16.68
N VAL A 112 7.07 10.99 17.54
CA VAL A 112 7.70 9.73 17.13
C VAL A 112 6.79 8.95 16.19
N THR A 113 5.50 8.79 16.53
CA THR A 113 4.54 8.08 15.67
C THR A 113 4.36 8.78 14.32
N GLY A 114 4.30 10.12 14.30
CA GLY A 114 4.21 10.89 13.06
C GLY A 114 5.43 10.68 12.14
N ILE A 115 6.64 10.66 12.71
CA ILE A 115 7.88 10.38 11.96
C ILE A 115 7.88 8.94 11.44
N LEU A 116 7.54 7.96 12.28
CA LEU A 116 7.48 6.55 11.87
C LEU A 116 6.51 6.32 10.71
N LEU A 117 5.35 6.98 10.73
CA LEU A 117 4.38 6.92 9.63
C LEU A 117 4.93 7.50 8.32
N LEU A 118 5.73 8.57 8.39
CA LEU A 118 6.39 9.17 7.24
C LEU A 118 7.53 8.29 6.72
N ILE A 119 8.35 7.74 7.60
CA ILE A 119 9.40 6.79 7.22
C ILE A 119 8.76 5.60 6.51
N PHE A 120 7.73 5.01 7.08
CA PHE A 120 7.01 3.90 6.47
C PHE A 120 6.43 4.25 5.09
N ALA A 121 5.76 5.39 4.96
CA ALA A 121 5.26 5.87 3.67
C ALA A 121 6.39 6.09 2.66
N SER A 122 7.53 6.64 3.10
CA SER A 122 8.70 6.87 2.25
C SER A 122 9.34 5.56 1.78
N THR A 123 9.38 4.52 2.62
CA THR A 123 9.88 3.19 2.25
C THR A 123 8.99 2.55 1.19
N ILE A 124 7.66 2.66 1.33
CA ILE A 124 6.71 2.15 0.33
C ILE A 124 6.90 2.87 -1.02
N LEU A 125 7.04 4.20 -1.00
CA LEU A 125 7.31 4.98 -2.21
C LEU A 125 8.67 4.66 -2.82
N ALA A 126 9.69 4.42 -2.00
CA ALA A 126 11.00 4.00 -2.48
C ALA A 126 10.92 2.63 -3.17
N GLN A 127 10.17 1.67 -2.63
CA GLN A 127 9.96 0.38 -3.30
C GLN A 127 9.21 0.54 -4.64
N ALA A 128 8.18 1.40 -4.67
CA ALA A 128 7.48 1.72 -5.92
C ALA A 128 8.43 2.35 -6.96
N ALA A 129 9.31 3.26 -6.52
CA ALA A 129 10.28 3.93 -7.38
C ALA A 129 11.41 2.99 -7.84
N ILE A 130 11.88 2.08 -6.98
CA ILE A 130 12.88 1.05 -7.33
C ILE A 130 12.35 0.11 -8.41
N GLY A 131 11.07 -0.29 -8.34
CA GLY A 131 10.43 -1.05 -9.41
C GLY A 131 10.46 -0.32 -10.76
N PHE A 132 10.31 1.01 -10.75
CA PHE A 132 10.46 1.84 -11.94
C PHE A 132 11.92 2.07 -12.39
N TRP A 133 12.88 2.11 -11.46
CA TRP A 133 14.29 2.40 -11.77
C TRP A 133 15.09 1.18 -12.23
N PHE A 134 14.81 0.00 -11.70
CA PHE A 134 15.41 -1.27 -12.15
C PHE A 134 14.69 -1.85 -13.37
N TRP A 135 14.08 -0.97 -14.16
CA TRP A 135 13.43 -1.27 -15.42
C TRP A 135 14.50 -1.42 -16.52
N PRO A 136 14.69 -2.63 -17.09
CA PRO A 136 15.59 -2.82 -18.23
C PRO A 136 15.00 -2.27 -19.54
#